data_AF-A0A1S3CTM6-F1
#
_entry.id   AF-A0A1S3CTM6-F1
#
_cell.length_a   1.000
_cell.length_b   1.000
_cell.length_c   1.000
_cell.angle_alpha   90.00
_cell.angle_beta   90.00
_cell.angle_gamma   90.00
#
_symmetry.space_group_name_H-M   'P 1'
#
loop_
_entity.id
_entity.type
_entity.pdbx_description
1 polymer ?
#
loop_
_entity_poly.entity_id
_entity_poly.type
_entity_poly.pdbx_seq_one_letter_code
_entity_poly.pdbx_strand_id
1 'polypeptide(L)'
;MSSMSKGQIWVNGRSIGRYFPGYIANGKCNKCSYTGFFTEKKCLWNCGGPSQKWYHIPRDWLSPNGNLLIIFEEIGGNPGGISLVKRTAF
;
A
#
# COMPACT_ATOMS: atom_id res chain seq x y z
N MET A 1 -3.16 -5.29 -0.15
CA MET A 1 -4.07 -5.08 -1.30
C MET A 1 -3.49 -5.58 -2.62
N SER A 2 -2.53 -6.52 -2.64
CA SER A 2 -1.89 -6.94 -3.91
C SER A 2 -2.78 -7.70 -4.88
N SER A 3 -3.89 -8.28 -4.42
CA SER A 3 -4.87 -8.97 -5.25
C SER A 3 -5.97 -8.04 -5.79
N MET A 4 -5.88 -6.74 -5.49
CA MET A 4 -6.87 -5.72 -5.83
C MET A 4 -6.27 -4.74 -6.86
N SER A 5 -7.07 -3.86 -7.45
CA SER A 5 -6.59 -2.94 -8.50
C SER A 5 -6.62 -1.48 -8.07
N LYS A 6 -7.80 -0.87 -7.89
CA LYS A 6 -7.95 0.55 -7.56
C LYS A 6 -9.24 0.77 -6.78
N GLY A 7 -9.23 1.70 -5.83
CA GLY A 7 -10.46 2.15 -5.22
C GLY A 7 -10.24 2.87 -3.90
N GLN A 8 -11.13 2.63 -2.93
CA GLN A 8 -11.10 3.26 -1.61
C GLN A 8 -11.36 2.26 -0.49
N ILE A 9 -10.76 2.50 0.68
CA ILE A 9 -10.85 1.64 1.87
C ILE A 9 -11.40 2.44 3.04
N TRP A 10 -12.28 1.84 3.83
CA TRP A 10 -12.74 2.35 5.11
C TRP A 10 -12.65 1.29 6.19
N VAL A 11 -12.35 1.71 7.41
CA VAL A 11 -12.46 0.88 8.60
C VAL A 11 -13.31 1.60 9.64
N ASN A 12 -14.34 0.93 10.16
CA ASN A 12 -15.25 1.48 11.17
C ASN A 12 -15.80 2.88 10.80
N GLY A 13 -16.19 3.06 9.52
CA GLY A 13 -16.69 4.33 8.98
C GLY A 13 -15.63 5.41 8.71
N ARG A 14 -14.35 5.15 9.03
CA ARG A 14 -13.23 6.09 8.81
C ARG A 14 -12.51 5.75 7.52
N SER A 15 -12.30 6.75 6.67
CA SER A 15 -11.59 6.57 5.39
C SER A 15 -10.09 6.37 5.64
N ILE A 16 -9.56 5.24 5.15
CA ILE A 16 -8.12 4.97 5.07
C ILE A 16 -7.52 5.70 3.86
N GLY A 17 -8.34 5.95 2.83
CA GLY A 17 -7.96 6.66 1.62
C GLY A 17 -8.04 5.79 0.37
N ARG A 18 -7.49 6.33 -0.71
CA ARG A 18 -7.42 5.67 -2.02
C ARG A 18 -6.37 4.57 -2.01
N TYR A 19 -6.67 3.44 -2.65
CA TYR A 19 -5.69 2.41 -2.98
C TYR A 19 -5.53 2.29 -4.50
N PHE A 20 -4.30 2.06 -4.96
CA PHE A 20 -4.01 1.82 -6.38
C PHE A 20 -2.81 0.87 -6.61
N PRO A 21 -2.82 -0.35 -6.05
CA PRO A 21 -1.79 -1.37 -6.24
C PRO A 21 -1.64 -1.83 -7.70
N GLY A 22 -2.70 -1.73 -8.51
CA GLY A 22 -2.64 -2.04 -9.94
C GLY A 22 -1.75 -1.08 -10.74
N TYR A 23 -1.45 0.11 -10.19
CA TYR A 23 -0.51 1.05 -10.79
C TYR A 23 0.92 0.64 -10.44
N ILE A 24 1.62 0.05 -11.42
CA ILE A 24 2.98 -0.46 -11.23
C ILE A 24 3.99 0.68 -11.23
N ALA A 25 4.94 0.63 -10.29
CA ALA A 25 6.03 1.60 -10.18
C ALA A 25 7.00 1.44 -11.36
N ASN A 26 7.11 2.50 -12.16
CA ASN A 26 8.03 2.60 -13.28
C ASN A 26 9.17 3.59 -12.95
N GLY A 27 10.40 3.25 -13.32
CA GLY A 27 11.58 4.06 -13.05
C GLY A 27 12.89 3.29 -13.21
N LYS A 28 14.00 3.94 -12.88
CA LYS A 28 15.34 3.30 -12.82
C LYS A 28 15.74 3.07 -11.36
N CYS A 29 15.52 1.86 -10.86
CA CYS A 29 15.90 1.46 -9.51
C CYS A 29 17.30 0.83 -9.50
N ASN A 30 18.32 1.66 -9.67
CA ASN A 30 19.71 1.21 -9.64
C ASN A 30 20.20 1.03 -8.19
N LYS A 31 21.21 0.17 -8.00
CA LYS A 31 22.00 0.19 -6.75
C LYS A 31 22.61 1.58 -6.60
N CYS A 32 22.56 2.15 -5.40
CA CYS A 32 23.06 3.49 -5.14
C CYS A 32 24.03 3.49 -3.95
N SER A 33 24.88 4.53 -3.89
CA SER A 33 25.78 4.81 -2.77
C SER A 33 25.35 6.10 -2.07
N TYR A 34 25.61 6.19 -0.77
CA TYR A 34 25.39 7.40 0.03
C TYR A 34 26.33 8.55 -0.39
N THR A 35 27.50 8.23 -0.95
CA THR A 35 28.52 9.20 -1.36
C THR A 35 28.09 10.03 -2.59
N GLY A 36 28.55 11.28 -2.67
CA GLY A 36 28.28 12.19 -3.80
C GLY A 36 26.90 12.83 -3.77
N PHE A 37 26.66 13.80 -4.66
CA PHE A 37 25.40 14.56 -4.70
C PHE A 37 24.18 13.66 -4.85
N PHE A 38 23.10 14.03 -4.17
CA PHE A 38 21.83 13.33 -4.21
C PHE A 38 20.88 13.95 -5.24
N THR A 39 20.11 13.11 -5.90
CA THR A 39 18.92 13.50 -6.68
C THR A 39 17.77 12.58 -6.31
N GLU A 40 16.55 13.04 -6.52
CA GLU A 40 15.32 12.30 -6.24
C GLU A 40 15.25 10.94 -6.97
N LYS A 41 16.03 10.78 -8.05
CA LYS A 41 16.10 9.55 -8.86
C LYS A 41 17.29 8.63 -8.50
N LYS A 42 18.19 9.04 -7.59
CA LYS A 42 19.44 8.33 -7.30
C LYS A 42 19.22 6.97 -6.65
N CYS A 43 18.30 6.90 -5.68
CA CYS A 43 18.07 5.73 -4.83
C CYS A 43 16.61 5.29 -4.87
N LEU A 44 16.01 5.23 -6.06
CA LEU A 44 14.66 4.70 -6.22
C LEU A 44 14.63 3.19 -5.89
N TRP A 45 13.50 2.73 -5.37
CA TRP A 45 13.26 1.33 -5.03
C TRP A 45 11.86 0.89 -5.50
N ASN A 46 11.59 -0.42 -5.43
CA ASN A 46 10.29 -1.02 -5.77
C ASN A 46 9.87 -0.98 -7.26
N CYS A 47 10.77 -0.71 -8.20
CA CYS A 47 10.43 -0.75 -9.62
C CYS A 47 9.89 -2.13 -10.02
N GLY A 48 8.84 -2.16 -10.83
CA GLY A 48 8.15 -3.40 -11.25
C GLY A 48 7.17 -3.96 -10.20
N GLY A 49 7.16 -3.42 -8.98
CA GLY A 49 6.15 -3.71 -7.97
C GLY A 49 4.96 -2.76 -8.00
N PRO A 50 3.88 -3.04 -7.25
CA PRO A 50 2.82 -2.07 -6.98
C PRO A 50 3.42 -0.77 -6.42
N SER A 51 3.07 0.39 -6.99
CA SER A 51 3.50 1.69 -6.48
C SER A 51 3.20 1.86 -4.98
N GLN A 52 2.08 1.32 -4.53
CA GLN A 52 1.78 1.12 -3.12
C GLN A 52 1.04 -0.21 -2.90
N LYS A 53 1.68 -1.13 -2.16
CA LYS A 53 1.14 -2.45 -1.82
C LYS A 53 0.38 -2.47 -0.48
N TRP A 54 0.88 -1.71 0.50
CA TRP A 54 0.37 -1.67 1.87
C TRP A 54 -0.31 -0.33 2.15
N TYR A 55 -1.42 -0.40 2.89
CA TYR A 55 -2.26 0.74 3.23
C TYR A 55 -2.40 0.77 4.75
N HIS A 56 -2.01 1.89 5.35
CA HIS A 56 -1.86 2.00 6.79
C HIS A 56 -3.22 2.09 7.48
N ILE A 57 -3.45 1.19 8.45
CA ILE A 57 -4.60 1.24 9.35
C ILE A 57 -4.09 1.69 10.72
N PRO A 58 -4.44 2.90 11.19
CA PRO A 58 -4.11 3.34 12.54
C PRO A 58 -4.70 2.39 13.58
N ARG A 59 -3.88 1.99 14.56
CA ARG A 59 -4.31 1.05 15.61
C ARG A 59 -5.50 1.60 16.41
N ASP A 60 -5.53 2.91 16.62
CA ASP A 60 -6.59 3.59 17.37
C ASP A 60 -7.94 3.60 16.64
N TRP A 61 -8.00 3.18 15.38
CA TRP A 61 -9.25 3.05 14.63
C TRP A 61 -9.89 1.67 14.79
N LEU A 62 -9.21 0.73 15.47
CA LEU A 62 -9.67 -0.63 15.68
C LEU A 62 -10.23 -0.83 17.09
N SER A 63 -11.34 -1.55 17.15
CA SER A 63 -11.87 -2.16 18.37
C SER A 63 -11.24 -3.54 18.60
N PRO A 64 -11.27 -4.09 19.82
CA PRO A 64 -10.78 -5.45 20.08
C PRO A 64 -11.46 -6.52 19.22
N ASN A 65 -12.74 -6.31 18.86
CA ASN A 65 -13.54 -7.17 18.01
C ASN A 65 -14.59 -6.35 17.24
N GLY A 66 -15.30 -6.99 16.29
CA GLY A 66 -16.41 -6.35 15.57
C GLY A 66 -16.00 -5.23 14.60
N ASN A 67 -14.76 -5.23 14.11
CA ASN A 67 -14.30 -4.23 13.14
C ASN A 67 -14.95 -4.46 11.77
N LEU A 68 -15.46 -3.38 11.16
CA LEU A 68 -16.01 -3.39 9.81
C LEU A 68 -14.98 -2.83 8.83
N LEU A 69 -14.58 -3.65 7.86
CA LEU A 69 -13.75 -3.24 6.72
C LEU A 69 -14.64 -3.12 5.48
N ILE A 70 -14.68 -1.94 4.87
CA ILE A 70 -15.40 -1.70 3.61
C ILE A 70 -14.38 -1.34 2.54
N ILE A 71 -14.52 -1.94 1.36
CA ILE A 71 -13.66 -1.70 0.22
C ILE A 71 -14.55 -1.47 -1.00
N PHE A 72 -14.36 -0.33 -1.64
CA PHE A 72 -14.87 -0.07 -2.98
C PHE A 72 -13.77 -0.40 -3.98
N GLU A 73 -14.00 -1.35 -4.88
CA GLU A 73 -13.09 -1.72 -5.96
C GLU A 73 -13.64 -1.18 -7.28
N GLU A 74 -12.87 -0.32 -7.93
CA GLU A 74 -13.27 0.42 -9.13
C GLU A 74 -13.04 -0.35 -10.42
N ILE A 75 -11.98 -1.18 -10.48
CA ILE A 75 -11.56 -1.84 -11.72
C ILE A 75 -11.84 -3.34 -11.65
N GLY A 76 -11.49 -3.98 -10.54
CA GLY A 76 -11.65 -5.41 -10.34
C GLY A 76 -10.49 -6.00 -9.56
N GLY A 77 -10.78 -7.02 -8.76
CA GLY A 77 -9.80 -7.64 -7.88
C GLY A 77 -10.38 -8.85 -7.16
N ASN A 78 -9.49 -9.68 -6.60
CA ASN A 78 -9.89 -10.82 -5.78
C ASN A 78 -9.81 -10.44 -4.28
N PRO A 79 -10.95 -10.25 -3.60
CA PRO A 79 -10.95 -9.89 -2.18
C PRO A 79 -10.41 -11.00 -1.28
N GLY A 80 -10.44 -12.27 -1.71
CA GLY A 80 -9.89 -13.40 -0.95
C GLY A 80 -8.36 -13.35 -0.76
N GLY A 81 -7.66 -12.51 -1.53
CA GLY A 81 -6.22 -12.27 -1.37
C GLY A 81 -5.87 -11.10 -0.43
N ILE A 82 -6.87 -10.43 0.17
CA ILE A 82 -6.63 -9.33 1.09
C ILE A 82 -6.27 -9.88 2.47
N SER A 83 -5.23 -9.33 3.08
CA SER A 83 -4.79 -9.68 4.43
C SER A 83 -4.34 -8.46 5.22
N LEU A 84 -4.56 -8.51 6.54
CA LEU A 84 -3.93 -7.61 7.49
C LEU A 84 -2.51 -8.10 7.77
N VAL A 85 -1.57 -7.16 7.88
CA VAL A 85 -0.16 -7.46 8.15
C VAL A 85 0.34 -6.59 9.30
N LYS A 86 1.24 -7.14 10.10
CA LYS A 86 1.91 -6.42 11.18
C LYS A 86 3.28 -5.95 10.69
N ARG A 87 3.55 -4.64 10.77
CA ARG A 87 4.90 -4.11 10.57
C ARG A 87 5.71 -4.31 11.85
N THR A 88 6.87 -4.93 11.74
CA THR A 88 7.87 -5.03 12.82
C THR A 88 9.04 -4.12 12.49
N ALA A 89 9.54 -3.40 13.49
CA ALA A 89 10.87 -2.81 13.44
C ALA A 89 11.82 -3.82 14.08
N PHE A 90 12.93 -4.10 13.41
CA PHE A 90 14.04 -4.86 13.98
C PHE A 90 15.07 -3.86 14.50
#